data_AF-A0A060STN1-F1
#
_entry.id   AF-A0A060STN1-F1
#
_cell.length_a   1.000
_cell.length_b   1.000
_cell.length_c   1.000
_cell.angle_alpha   90.00
_cell.angle_beta   90.00
_cell.angle_gamma   90.00
#
_symmetry.space_group_name_H-M   'P 1'
#
loop_
_entity.id
_entity.type
_entity.pdbx_description
1 polymer ?
#
loop_
_entity_poly.entity_id
_entity_poly.type
_entity_poly.pdbx_seq_one_letter_code
_entity_poly.pdbx_strand_id
1 'polypeptide(L)'
;MVLINFMTEQNGQGAYTATISIGGGQTGEPNETPSSVKVKYLLAPSVAEKNNITWANQTFGGRFECDGRLSGTEVIQTIQCDTNANTCDIPVPAPGVALVFISSDAQNAADPSETQTFATTAVTKTANTVTIDPSVLATSNGQSGADRQLSSTSKGSSSAGRTAGVAPGLTVLAMVITGVSVIAAAARR
;
A
#
# COMPACT_ATOMS: atom_id res chain seq x y z
N MET A 1 -14.82 -2.09 18.03
CA MET A 1 -15.72 -1.01 17.60
C MET A 1 -14.89 0.16 17.08
N VAL A 2 -15.34 0.89 16.06
CA VAL A 2 -14.59 2.01 15.47
C VAL A 2 -15.37 3.31 15.63
N LEU A 3 -14.70 4.34 16.17
CA LEU A 3 -15.23 5.70 16.32
C LEU A 3 -14.38 6.64 15.49
N ILE A 4 -14.99 7.52 14.70
CA ILE A 4 -14.26 8.39 13.77
C ILE A 4 -14.64 9.84 14.02
N ASN A 5 -13.63 10.69 14.17
CA ASN A 5 -13.76 12.13 14.27
C ASN A 5 -13.19 12.80 13.02
N PHE A 6 -14.09 13.26 12.14
CA PHE A 6 -13.74 14.02 10.94
C PHE A 6 -13.66 15.53 11.19
N MET A 7 -13.85 15.99 12.42
CA MET A 7 -13.76 17.42 12.73
C MET A 7 -12.31 17.88 12.55
N THR A 8 -12.15 19.12 12.08
CA THR A 8 -10.87 19.83 12.15
C THR A 8 -10.83 20.60 13.45
N GLU A 9 -9.75 20.44 14.19
CA GLU A 9 -9.53 21.12 15.46
C GLU A 9 -9.46 22.64 15.25
N GLN A 10 -10.20 23.40 16.06
CA GLN A 10 -10.16 24.87 16.08
C GLN A 10 -10.00 25.34 17.53
N ASN A 11 -8.88 25.98 17.83
CA ASN A 11 -8.59 26.59 19.13
C ASN A 11 -8.66 25.62 20.32
N GLY A 12 -8.23 24.37 20.18
CA GLY A 12 -8.32 23.39 21.27
C GLY A 12 -9.68 22.70 21.38
N GLN A 13 -10.57 22.90 20.40
CA GLN A 13 -11.90 22.25 20.35
C GLN A 13 -12.07 21.40 19.09
N GLY A 14 -12.74 20.27 19.26
CA GLY A 14 -13.06 19.32 18.18
C GLY A 14 -13.06 17.86 18.63
N ALA A 15 -12.39 17.53 19.73
CA ALA A 15 -12.52 16.22 20.35
C ALA A 15 -13.95 15.99 20.87
N TYR A 16 -14.45 14.76 20.73
CA TYR A 16 -15.71 14.35 21.35
C TYR A 16 -15.48 13.11 22.20
N THR A 17 -16.39 12.88 23.15
CA THR A 17 -16.40 11.66 23.97
C THR A 17 -17.60 10.82 23.58
N ALA A 18 -17.36 9.56 23.20
CA ALA A 18 -18.41 8.59 22.99
C ALA A 18 -18.68 7.83 24.29
N THR A 19 -19.88 7.96 24.84
CA THR A 19 -20.34 7.11 25.94
C THR A 19 -20.93 5.83 25.37
N ILE A 20 -20.39 4.69 25.80
CA ILE A 20 -20.80 3.36 25.35
C ILE A 20 -21.33 2.59 26.55
N SER A 21 -22.45 1.90 26.38
CA SER A 21 -22.95 0.89 27.32
C SER A 21 -23.07 -0.43 26.58
N ILE A 22 -22.59 -1.52 27.19
CA ILE A 22 -22.67 -2.87 26.62
C ILE A 22 -23.61 -3.69 27.49
N GLY A 23 -24.78 -4.01 26.94
CA GLY A 23 -25.86 -4.62 27.73
C GLY A 23 -26.41 -3.67 28.82
N GLY A 24 -27.43 -4.10 29.53
CA GLY A 24 -28.08 -3.29 30.57
C GLY A 24 -28.79 -2.04 30.04
N GLY A 25 -29.00 -1.07 30.93
CA GLY A 25 -29.74 0.16 30.61
C GLY A 25 -31.24 -0.11 30.41
N GLN A 26 -31.84 0.51 29.38
CA GLN A 26 -33.27 0.37 29.09
C GLN A 26 -33.62 -0.83 28.18
N THR A 27 -32.62 -1.60 27.75
CA THR A 27 -32.84 -2.71 26.80
C THR A 27 -33.27 -4.01 27.48
N GLY A 28 -33.18 -4.11 28.81
CA GLY A 28 -33.53 -5.30 29.57
C GLY A 28 -32.50 -6.44 29.49
N GLU A 29 -31.37 -6.23 28.81
CA GLU A 29 -30.25 -7.17 28.75
C GLU A 29 -29.39 -7.13 30.03
N PRO A 30 -28.62 -8.19 30.36
CA PRO A 30 -27.64 -8.16 31.43
C PRO A 30 -26.60 -7.05 31.24
N ASN A 31 -26.09 -6.47 32.33
CA ASN A 31 -24.96 -5.53 32.25
C ASN A 31 -23.68 -6.29 31.92
N GLU A 32 -23.05 -5.92 30.80
CA GLU A 32 -21.82 -6.54 30.29
C GLU A 32 -20.71 -5.50 30.04
N THR A 33 -20.86 -4.26 30.56
CA THR A 33 -19.80 -3.25 30.43
C THR A 33 -18.57 -3.70 31.23
N PRO A 34 -17.40 -3.89 30.58
CA PRO A 34 -16.19 -4.34 31.27
C PRO A 34 -15.67 -3.22 32.18
N SER A 35 -14.85 -3.56 33.18
CA SER A 35 -14.20 -2.56 34.04
C SER A 35 -13.23 -1.65 33.31
N SER A 36 -12.69 -2.11 32.18
CA SER A 36 -11.83 -1.33 31.30
C SER A 36 -11.88 -1.81 29.86
N VAL A 37 -11.54 -0.92 28.93
CA VAL A 37 -11.34 -1.23 27.52
C VAL A 37 -9.95 -0.76 27.06
N LYS A 38 -9.44 -1.39 26.00
CA LYS A 38 -8.21 -0.94 25.33
C LYS A 38 -8.56 -0.16 24.07
N VAL A 39 -7.79 0.89 23.78
CA VAL A 39 -8.03 1.77 22.63
C VAL A 39 -6.73 2.04 21.89
N LYS A 40 -6.76 1.85 20.57
CA LYS A 40 -5.71 2.32 19.64
C LYS A 40 -6.24 3.52 18.86
N TYR A 41 -5.40 4.53 18.71
CA TYR A 41 -5.77 5.76 18.00
C TYR A 41 -5.05 5.87 16.65
N LEU A 42 -5.79 6.24 15.61
CA LEU A 42 -5.25 6.83 14.39
C LEU A 42 -5.33 8.35 14.53
N LEU A 43 -4.20 9.04 14.55
CA LEU A 43 -4.16 10.49 14.76
C LEU A 43 -3.41 11.19 13.64
N ALA A 44 -3.86 12.39 13.30
CA ALA A 44 -3.19 13.29 12.38
C ALA A 44 -3.37 14.75 12.82
N PRO A 45 -2.46 15.68 12.47
CA PRO A 45 -2.64 17.11 12.77
C PRO A 45 -3.81 17.77 12.02
N SER A 46 -4.22 17.24 10.86
CA SER A 46 -5.34 17.77 10.07
C SER A 46 -5.97 16.68 9.19
N VAL A 47 -7.21 16.89 8.74
CA VAL A 47 -7.90 15.96 7.83
C VAL A 47 -7.25 15.88 6.44
N ALA A 48 -6.42 16.86 6.08
CA ALA A 48 -5.69 16.92 4.82
C ALA A 48 -4.23 16.44 4.94
N GLU A 49 -3.84 15.96 6.12
CA GLU A 49 -2.49 15.46 6.40
C GLU A 49 -2.14 14.29 5.49
N LYS A 50 -0.87 14.20 5.08
CA LYS A 50 -0.36 13.12 4.23
C LYS A 50 0.84 12.38 4.79
N ASN A 51 1.52 12.95 5.79
CA ASN A 51 2.80 12.47 6.29
C ASN A 51 2.73 12.14 7.79
N ASN A 52 2.24 13.07 8.61
CA ASN A 52 2.27 12.95 10.07
C ASN A 52 1.07 12.18 10.62
N ILE A 53 0.75 11.05 10.01
CA ILE A 53 -0.34 10.16 10.43
C ILE A 53 0.25 9.05 11.29
N THR A 54 -0.31 8.83 12.48
CA THR A 54 0.17 7.80 13.40
C THR A 54 -0.94 6.81 13.73
N TRP A 55 -0.59 5.52 13.80
CA TRP A 55 -1.44 4.45 14.30
C TRP A 55 -0.85 3.92 15.60
N ALA A 56 -1.58 4.06 16.71
CA ALA A 56 -1.11 3.71 18.05
C ALA A 56 0.28 4.29 18.35
N ASN A 57 0.51 5.56 17.99
CA ASN A 57 1.80 6.26 18.10
C ASN A 57 2.95 5.70 17.23
N GLN A 58 2.65 4.83 16.27
CA GLN A 58 3.59 4.31 15.27
C GLN A 58 3.31 4.90 13.89
N THR A 59 4.29 4.85 13.00
CA THR A 59 4.17 5.30 11.60
C THR A 59 4.85 4.34 10.64
N PHE A 60 4.42 4.34 9.38
CA PHE A 60 5.12 3.64 8.30
C PHE A 60 6.31 4.45 7.74
N GLY A 61 6.68 5.55 8.39
CA GLY A 61 7.72 6.46 7.91
C GLY A 61 7.20 7.47 6.90
N GLY A 62 8.11 8.19 6.24
CA GLY A 62 7.75 9.14 5.20
C GLY A 62 7.11 8.51 3.97
N ARG A 63 6.57 9.36 3.08
CA ARG A 63 5.85 8.96 1.85
C ARG A 63 6.60 7.96 0.96
N PHE A 64 7.93 7.93 1.02
CA PHE A 64 8.78 7.05 0.21
C PHE A 64 9.64 6.09 1.06
N GLU A 65 9.37 6.00 2.36
CA GLU A 65 10.14 5.20 3.32
C GLU A 65 9.35 3.98 3.83
N CYS A 66 8.10 3.83 3.38
CA CYS A 66 7.23 2.72 3.78
C CYS A 66 7.69 1.39 3.17
N ASP A 67 8.22 0.52 4.02
CA ASP A 67 8.52 -0.89 3.73
C ASP A 67 7.38 -1.84 4.17
N GLY A 68 6.24 -1.27 4.57
CA GLY A 68 5.07 -1.99 5.08
C GLY A 68 5.14 -2.37 6.56
N ARG A 69 6.17 -1.92 7.31
CA ARG A 69 6.30 -2.17 8.75
C ARG A 69 6.06 -0.89 9.55
N LEU A 70 5.30 -1.02 10.64
CA LEU A 70 5.14 0.08 11.59
C LEU A 70 6.44 0.27 12.37
N SER A 71 6.85 1.53 12.50
CA SER A 71 8.03 1.97 13.23
C SER A 71 7.62 2.88 14.40
N GLY A 72 8.40 2.85 15.47
CA GLY A 72 8.10 3.55 16.72
C GLY A 72 7.52 2.64 17.81
N THR A 73 7.22 3.24 18.96
CA THR A 73 6.67 2.53 20.13
C THR A 73 5.15 2.51 20.05
N GLU A 74 4.58 1.32 20.04
CA GLU A 74 3.13 1.13 20.11
C GLU A 74 2.59 1.63 21.45
N VAL A 75 1.53 2.43 21.40
CA VAL A 75 0.82 2.95 22.56
C VAL A 75 -0.63 2.52 22.50
N ILE A 76 -1.02 1.68 23.44
CA ILE A 76 -2.39 1.22 23.65
C ILE A 76 -2.91 1.87 24.92
N GLN A 77 -3.97 2.66 24.80
CA GLN A 77 -4.56 3.32 25.97
C GLN A 77 -5.54 2.37 26.65
N THR A 78 -5.47 2.32 27.98
CA THR A 78 -6.47 1.61 28.79
C THR A 78 -7.41 2.66 29.38
N ILE A 79 -8.69 2.55 29.06
CA ILE A 79 -9.73 3.43 29.59
C ILE A 79 -10.53 2.65 30.61
N GLN A 80 -10.65 3.22 31.82
CA GLN A 80 -11.49 2.66 32.87
C GLN A 80 -12.94 3.02 32.61
N CYS A 81 -13.83 2.04 32.75
CA CYS A 81 -15.25 2.23 32.61
C CYS A 81 -15.92 2.28 33.99
N ASP A 82 -17.04 2.97 34.08
CA ASP A 82 -17.86 2.99 35.28
C ASP A 82 -18.86 1.82 35.23
N THR A 83 -18.58 0.78 36.01
CA THR A 83 -19.45 -0.39 36.11
C THR A 83 -20.70 -0.14 36.94
N ASN A 84 -20.72 0.91 37.80
CA ASN A 84 -21.91 1.30 38.54
C ASN A 84 -22.90 2.05 37.63
N ALA A 85 -22.38 2.96 36.81
CA ALA A 85 -23.16 3.69 35.81
C ALA A 85 -23.42 2.88 34.53
N ASN A 86 -22.73 1.74 34.34
CA ASN A 86 -22.78 0.91 33.14
C ASN A 86 -22.35 1.68 31.88
N THR A 87 -21.28 2.47 31.97
CA THR A 87 -20.80 3.33 30.89
C THR A 87 -19.28 3.31 30.73
N CYS A 88 -18.82 3.36 29.48
CA CYS A 88 -17.42 3.58 29.09
C CYS A 88 -17.35 4.87 28.27
N ASP A 89 -16.62 5.87 28.77
CA ASP A 89 -16.43 7.15 28.08
C ASP A 89 -15.13 7.14 27.29
N ILE A 90 -15.24 7.12 25.95
CA ILE A 90 -14.09 7.04 25.04
C ILE A 90 -13.83 8.40 24.41
N PRO A 91 -12.72 9.09 24.73
CA PRO A 91 -12.34 10.32 24.07
C PRO A 91 -11.84 10.01 22.66
N VAL A 92 -12.30 10.77 21.66
CA VAL A 92 -11.92 10.66 20.25
C VAL A 92 -11.39 12.02 19.79
N PRO A 93 -10.06 12.20 19.73
CA PRO A 93 -9.43 13.45 19.31
C PRO A 93 -9.81 13.84 17.87
N ALA A 94 -9.78 15.14 17.57
CA ALA A 94 -9.97 15.66 16.22
C ALA A 94 -8.64 16.08 15.57
N PRO A 95 -8.40 15.73 14.30
CA PRO A 95 -9.01 14.62 13.57
C PRO A 95 -8.41 13.29 14.01
N GLY A 96 -9.23 12.23 14.06
CA GLY A 96 -8.74 10.94 14.50
C GLY A 96 -9.76 9.81 14.47
N VAL A 97 -9.26 8.59 14.68
CA VAL A 97 -10.07 7.37 14.80
C VAL A 97 -9.69 6.68 16.10
N ALA A 98 -10.67 6.17 16.84
CA ALA A 98 -10.46 5.29 17.98
C ALA A 98 -10.95 3.89 17.63
N LEU A 99 -10.05 2.90 17.67
CA LEU A 99 -10.39 1.49 17.63
C LEU A 99 -10.47 0.98 19.06
N VAL A 100 -11.70 0.66 19.49
CA VAL A 100 -12.02 0.23 20.86
C VAL A 100 -12.16 -1.30 20.91
N PHE A 101 -11.36 -1.92 21.77
CA PHE A 101 -11.36 -3.34 22.08
C PHE A 101 -12.11 -3.59 23.39
N ILE A 102 -13.28 -4.19 23.27
CA ILE A 102 -14.27 -4.27 24.35
C ILE A 102 -14.14 -5.58 25.14
N SER A 103 -14.13 -6.74 24.46
CA SER A 103 -14.06 -8.05 25.12
C SER A 103 -12.65 -8.39 25.59
N SER A 104 -12.53 -9.33 26.54
CA SER A 104 -11.24 -9.89 26.99
C SER A 104 -10.39 -10.40 25.81
N ASP A 105 -11.01 -11.13 24.88
CA ASP A 105 -10.32 -11.66 23.70
C ASP A 105 -9.82 -10.53 22.79
N ALA A 106 -10.64 -9.51 22.57
CA ALA A 106 -10.24 -8.34 21.80
C ALA A 106 -9.11 -7.56 22.49
N GLN A 107 -9.16 -7.45 23.83
CA GLN A 107 -8.12 -6.78 24.63
C GLN A 107 -6.80 -7.55 24.63
N ASN A 108 -6.84 -8.88 24.54
CA ASN A 108 -5.66 -9.73 24.35
C ASN A 108 -5.11 -9.59 22.93
N ALA A 109 -5.97 -9.55 21.91
CA ALA A 109 -5.56 -9.34 20.52
C ALA A 109 -5.02 -7.93 20.26
N ALA A 110 -5.39 -6.94 21.09
CA ALA A 110 -4.87 -5.59 20.97
C ALA A 110 -3.36 -5.50 21.23
N ASP A 111 -2.82 -6.39 22.06
CA ASP A 111 -1.41 -6.42 22.47
C ASP A 111 -0.90 -7.88 22.43
N PRO A 112 -0.67 -8.42 21.22
CA PRO A 112 -0.29 -9.81 21.09
C PRO A 112 1.11 -10.04 21.66
N SER A 113 1.24 -11.01 22.57
CA SER A 113 2.52 -11.38 23.19
C SER A 113 3.53 -11.97 22.21
N GLU A 114 3.07 -12.43 21.04
CA GLU A 114 3.89 -13.04 20.00
C GLU A 114 3.58 -12.42 18.63
N THR A 115 4.63 -12.14 17.84
CA THR A 115 4.48 -11.66 16.48
C THR A 115 4.00 -12.78 15.58
N GLN A 116 2.76 -12.69 15.10
CA GLN A 116 2.22 -13.66 14.14
C GLN A 116 2.78 -13.39 12.75
N THR A 117 3.65 -14.27 12.25
CA THR A 117 4.12 -14.22 10.87
C THR A 117 3.25 -15.10 9.99
N PHE A 118 2.53 -14.50 9.06
CA PHE A 118 1.87 -15.25 7.99
C PHE A 118 2.89 -15.53 6.90
N ALA A 119 3.02 -16.80 6.49
CA ALA A 119 3.89 -17.17 5.38
C ALA A 119 3.40 -16.45 4.11
N THR A 120 4.18 -15.51 3.61
CA THR A 120 3.96 -14.94 2.29
C THR A 120 4.53 -15.93 1.27
N THR A 121 3.68 -16.78 0.71
CA THR A 121 4.05 -17.59 -0.46
C THR A 121 4.10 -16.70 -1.70
N ALA A 122 4.92 -15.65 -1.68
CA ALA A 122 5.37 -15.01 -2.90
C ALA A 122 6.39 -15.96 -3.52
N VAL A 123 5.89 -16.94 -4.28
CA VAL A 123 6.75 -17.66 -5.22
C VAL A 123 7.23 -16.60 -6.19
N THR A 124 8.42 -16.05 -5.97
CA THR A 124 9.15 -15.29 -6.98
C THR A 124 9.46 -16.26 -8.11
N LYS A 125 8.48 -16.47 -8.98
CA LYS A 125 8.72 -17.00 -10.30
C LYS A 125 9.54 -15.91 -10.99
N THR A 126 10.83 -16.18 -11.18
CA THR A 126 11.78 -15.27 -11.84
C THR A 126 11.37 -14.91 -13.28
N ALA A 127 10.31 -15.54 -13.81
CA ALA A 127 9.54 -15.12 -14.97
C ALA A 127 8.03 -15.35 -14.73
N ASN A 128 7.26 -14.27 -14.62
CA ASN A 128 5.79 -14.32 -14.70
C ASN A 128 5.36 -14.49 -16.16
N THR A 129 5.28 -15.73 -16.63
CA THR A 129 4.49 -16.08 -17.83
C THR A 129 3.14 -16.59 -17.38
N VAL A 130 2.23 -15.65 -17.10
CA VAL A 130 0.80 -15.94 -17.25
C VAL A 130 0.52 -15.77 -18.74
N THR A 131 0.38 -16.88 -19.46
CA THR A 131 -0.10 -16.86 -20.83
C THR A 131 -1.62 -16.68 -20.77
N ILE A 132 -2.09 -15.45 -20.94
CA ILE A 132 -3.52 -15.18 -21.12
C ILE A 132 -3.81 -15.29 -22.61
N ASP A 133 -4.84 -16.06 -22.96
CA ASP A 133 -5.35 -16.08 -24.33
C ASP A 133 -5.81 -14.65 -24.71
N PRO A 134 -5.21 -14.04 -25.76
CA PRO A 134 -5.49 -12.66 -26.15
C PRO A 134 -6.98 -12.39 -26.42
N SER A 135 -7.75 -13.42 -26.80
CA SER A 135 -9.19 -13.31 -27.05
C SER A 135 -10.00 -12.94 -25.79
N VAL A 136 -9.47 -13.27 -24.60
CA VAL A 136 -10.12 -12.97 -23.31
C VAL A 136 -9.79 -11.56 -22.83
N LEU A 137 -8.70 -10.97 -23.32
CA LEU A 137 -8.31 -9.57 -23.05
C LEU A 137 -8.99 -8.57 -24.03
N ALA A 138 -9.61 -9.05 -25.11
CA ALA A 138 -10.26 -8.22 -26.12
C ALA A 138 -11.55 -7.53 -25.63
N THR A 139 -12.10 -7.93 -24.48
CA THR A 139 -13.25 -7.25 -23.85
C THR A 139 -12.84 -6.20 -22.82
N SER A 140 -11.53 -6.00 -22.61
CA SER A 140 -11.02 -4.97 -21.71
C SER A 140 -11.05 -3.62 -22.42
N ASN A 141 -11.69 -2.61 -21.82
CA ASN A 141 -11.77 -1.23 -22.32
C ASN A 141 -10.44 -0.46 -22.20
N GLY A 142 -9.31 -1.12 -22.42
CA GLY A 142 -7.98 -0.52 -22.42
C GLY A 142 -7.15 -1.11 -23.55
N GLN A 143 -6.60 -0.22 -24.39
CA GLN A 143 -5.70 -0.47 -25.54
C GLN A 143 -5.20 -1.92 -25.65
N SER A 144 -5.60 -2.56 -26.76
CA SER A 144 -5.19 -3.92 -27.11
C SER A 144 -3.68 -4.05 -27.04
N GLY A 145 -3.18 -5.22 -26.59
CA GLY A 145 -1.74 -5.49 -26.55
C GLY A 145 -1.06 -5.38 -27.92
N ALA A 146 -1.83 -5.42 -29.01
CA ALA A 146 -1.35 -5.23 -30.38
C ALA A 146 -0.89 -3.79 -30.66
N ASP A 147 -1.39 -2.79 -29.92
CA ASP A 147 -1.07 -1.37 -30.11
C ASP A 147 0.13 -0.90 -29.26
N ARG A 148 0.72 -1.78 -28.44
CA ARG A 148 1.81 -1.45 -27.51
C ARG A 148 3.20 -1.58 -28.16
N GLN A 149 3.57 -0.65 -29.03
CA GLN A 149 4.91 -0.65 -29.64
C GLN A 149 6.06 -0.13 -28.74
N LEU A 150 5.77 0.61 -27.66
CA LEU A 150 6.82 1.36 -26.93
C LEU A 150 6.73 1.35 -25.41
N SER A 151 5.92 0.50 -24.79
CA SER A 151 5.85 0.46 -23.32
C SER A 151 5.77 -0.96 -22.79
N SER A 152 6.89 -1.46 -22.28
CA SER A 152 6.94 -2.62 -21.41
C SER A 152 8.10 -2.47 -20.42
N THR A 153 7.85 -2.84 -19.17
CA THR A 153 8.86 -2.99 -18.10
C THR A 153 9.23 -4.46 -17.89
N SER A 154 9.04 -5.31 -18.89
CA SER A 154 9.40 -6.73 -18.83
C SER A 154 10.91 -6.95 -18.99
N LYS A 155 11.45 -7.91 -18.25
CA LYS A 155 12.83 -8.39 -18.47
C LYS A 155 12.99 -8.80 -19.94
N GLY A 156 13.89 -8.12 -20.65
CA GLY A 156 14.15 -8.37 -22.08
C GLY A 156 13.53 -7.35 -23.05
N SER A 157 12.78 -6.34 -22.58
CA SER A 157 12.33 -5.23 -23.43
C SER A 157 13.48 -4.24 -23.71
N SER A 158 14.52 -4.72 -24.39
CA SER A 158 15.43 -3.86 -25.14
C SER A 158 15.05 -3.95 -26.61
N SER A 159 14.00 -3.24 -27.00
CA SER A 159 13.87 -2.72 -28.36
C SER A 159 14.10 -1.21 -28.36
N ALA A 160 15.04 -0.73 -27.54
CA ALA A 160 15.94 0.30 -28.07
C ALA A 160 16.55 -0.34 -29.31
N GLY A 161 16.17 0.16 -30.49
CA GLY A 161 16.62 -0.36 -31.77
C GLY A 161 18.12 -0.56 -31.72
N ARG A 162 18.54 -1.80 -31.51
CA ARG A 162 19.83 -2.23 -32.01
C ARG A 162 19.60 -2.09 -33.49
N THR A 163 20.22 -1.07 -34.06
CA THR A 163 20.71 -1.12 -35.43
C THR A 163 21.52 -2.41 -35.53
N ALA A 164 20.80 -3.53 -35.68
CA ALA A 164 21.33 -4.85 -35.90
C ALA A 164 22.17 -4.65 -37.14
N GLY A 165 23.47 -4.82 -36.94
CA GLY A 165 24.49 -4.35 -37.85
C GLY A 165 24.10 -4.63 -39.29
N VAL A 166 24.22 -3.61 -40.13
CA VAL A 166 24.66 -3.85 -41.48
C VAL A 166 25.90 -4.71 -41.32
N ALA A 167 25.77 -6.00 -41.66
CA ALA A 167 26.81 -6.99 -41.42
C ALA A 167 28.11 -6.42 -42.00
N PRO A 168 29.17 -6.22 -41.21
CA PRO A 168 30.38 -5.53 -41.65
C PRO A 168 31.03 -6.17 -42.89
N GLY A 169 30.66 -7.42 -43.22
CA GLY A 169 31.07 -8.09 -44.45
C GLY A 169 30.46 -7.53 -45.75
N LEU A 170 29.21 -7.06 -45.74
CA LEU A 170 28.54 -6.62 -46.97
C LEU A 170 28.98 -5.22 -47.43
N THR A 171 29.26 -4.31 -46.49
CA THR A 171 29.80 -2.99 -46.80
C THR A 171 31.25 -3.06 -47.25
N VAL A 172 32.06 -3.91 -46.62
CA VAL A 172 33.45 -4.15 -47.07
C VAL A 172 33.47 -4.78 -48.47
N LEU A 173 32.61 -5.76 -48.74
CA LEU A 173 32.55 -6.38 -50.07
C LEU A 173 32.13 -5.37 -51.16
N ALA A 174 31.17 -4.50 -50.87
CA ALA A 174 30.73 -3.45 -51.80
C ALA A 174 31.84 -2.42 -52.09
N MET A 175 32.64 -2.05 -51.08
CA MET A 175 33.79 -1.14 -51.25
C MET A 175 34.92 -1.79 -52.05
N VAL A 176 35.18 -3.08 -51.86
CA VAL A 176 36.21 -3.80 -52.63
C VAL A 176 35.78 -3.93 -54.10
N ILE A 177 34.53 -4.30 -54.37
CA ILE A 177 34.02 -4.44 -55.75
C ILE A 177 34.08 -3.10 -56.49
N THR A 178 33.64 -2.02 -55.85
CA THR A 178 33.70 -0.68 -56.47
C THR A 178 35.14 -0.22 -56.67
N GLY A 179 36.05 -0.44 -55.71
CA GLY A 179 37.47 -0.12 -55.86
C GLY A 179 38.14 -0.86 -57.01
N VAL A 180 37.91 -2.18 -57.13
CA VAL A 180 38.46 -3.00 -58.23
C VAL A 180 37.88 -2.58 -59.58
N SER A 181 36.60 -2.21 -59.64
CA SER A 181 35.95 -1.73 -60.86
C SER A 181 36.58 -0.44 -61.38
N VAL A 182 36.87 0.50 -60.49
CA VAL A 182 37.50 1.79 -60.84
C VAL A 182 38.94 1.59 -61.30
N ILE A 183 39.72 0.73 -60.64
CA ILE A 183 41.09 0.42 -61.04
C ILE A 183 41.12 -0.31 -62.40
N ALA A 184 40.24 -1.28 -62.62
CA ALA A 184 40.13 -1.99 -63.88
C ALA A 184 39.68 -1.08 -65.04
N ALA A 185 38.81 -0.10 -64.78
CA ALA A 185 38.40 0.89 -65.77
C ALA A 185 39.52 1.89 -66.08
N ALA A 186 40.32 2.28 -65.08
CA ALA A 186 41.47 3.16 -65.26
C ALA A 186 42.62 2.49 -66.04
N ALA A 187 42.84 1.18 -65.84
CA ALA A 187 43.88 0.42 -66.54
C ALA A 187 43.53 0.03 -68.00
N ARG A 188 42.29 0.28 -68.44
CA ARG A 188 41.83 0.02 -69.83
C ARG A 188 41.83 1.29 -70.71
N ARG A 189 42.33 2.41 -70.21
CA ARG A 189 42.64 3.62 -70.99
C ARG A 189 44.14 3.69 -71.24
#